data_AF-A0A843F7H3-F1
#
_entry.id   AF-A0A843F7H3-F1
#
_cell.length_a   1.000
_cell.length_b   1.000
_cell.length_c   1.000
_cell.angle_alpha   90.00
_cell.angle_beta   90.00
_cell.angle_gamma   90.00
#
_symmetry.space_group_name_H-M   'P 1'
#
loop_
_entity.id
_entity.type
_entity.pdbx_description
1 polymer ?
#
loop_
_entity_poly.entity_id
_entity_poly.type
_entity_poly.pdbx_seq_one_letter_code
_entity_poly.pdbx_strand_id
1 'polypeptide(L)'
;KIVPAITAEFLYDRTIHVDLPDDAEGIVWVSVGGKNFTGFVTDGEVLFDCDEIPAGQYNVTVNYMGDDKYVAKSIVFPVDFSKLYVNVTLQISDIHFGDSAVADIYSFKNITEEVIVQVYSGDVLVCSRSANLLNCEAHTMIEGLSVGSYTANVTFPENSTYLAYPNSIAFKVLKKECEMNITVEGRQIRVTLSADATGFVIFH
;
A
#
# COMPACT_ATOMS: atom_id res chain seq x y z
N LYS A 1 42.75 -24.00 6.20
CA LYS A 1 41.35 -23.54 6.33
C LYS A 1 40.47 -24.73 6.72
N ILE A 2 39.49 -24.53 7.60
CA ILE A 2 38.63 -25.55 8.23
C ILE A 2 37.26 -25.53 7.56
N VAL A 3 36.55 -26.66 7.49
CA VAL A 3 35.16 -26.67 7.00
C VAL A 3 34.24 -26.11 8.09
N PRO A 4 33.49 -25.02 7.85
CA PRO A 4 32.59 -24.46 8.85
C PRO A 4 31.35 -25.34 9.06
N ALA A 5 30.81 -25.35 10.27
CA ALA A 5 29.41 -25.73 10.49
C ALA A 5 28.54 -24.58 9.94
N ILE A 6 27.58 -24.88 9.07
CA ILE A 6 26.66 -23.88 8.54
C ILE A 6 25.27 -24.47 8.61
N THR A 7 24.33 -23.71 9.14
CA THR A 7 22.90 -24.01 9.13
C THR A 7 22.15 -22.84 8.50
N ALA A 8 20.98 -23.14 7.96
CA ALA A 8 20.07 -22.11 7.50
C ALA A 8 18.64 -22.56 7.74
N GLU A 9 17.81 -21.62 8.14
CA GLU A 9 16.39 -21.82 8.37
C GLU A 9 15.58 -20.69 7.74
N PHE A 10 14.33 -21.00 7.39
CA PHE A 10 13.39 -20.03 6.87
C PHE A 10 12.39 -19.67 7.97
N LEU A 11 12.34 -18.38 8.29
CA LEU A 11 11.50 -17.83 9.34
C LEU A 11 10.13 -17.40 8.79
N TYR A 12 9.17 -17.22 9.69
CA TYR A 12 7.76 -16.95 9.35
C TYR A 12 7.54 -15.60 8.64
N ASP A 13 8.44 -14.65 8.86
CA ASP A 13 8.47 -13.31 8.27
C ASP A 13 9.20 -13.28 6.92
N ARG A 14 9.46 -14.46 6.34
CA ARG A 14 10.18 -14.65 5.08
C ARG A 14 11.64 -14.20 5.13
N THR A 15 12.22 -14.17 6.32
CA THR A 15 13.65 -14.03 6.54
C THR A 15 14.34 -15.39 6.43
N ILE A 16 15.46 -15.46 5.72
CA ILE A 16 16.39 -16.58 5.82
C ILE A 16 17.45 -16.22 6.86
N HIS A 17 17.53 -17.04 7.90
CA HIS A 17 18.54 -16.95 8.94
C HIS A 17 19.65 -17.97 8.66
N VAL A 18 20.90 -17.52 8.67
CA VAL A 18 22.09 -18.35 8.43
C VAL A 18 23.00 -18.27 9.65
N ASP A 19 23.27 -19.41 10.29
CA ASP A 19 24.26 -19.51 11.37
C ASP A 19 25.56 -20.14 10.87
N LEU A 20 26.66 -19.58 11.37
CA LEU A 20 28.05 -19.97 11.18
C LEU A 20 28.74 -19.97 12.57
N PRO A 21 29.98 -20.47 12.71
CA PRO A 21 30.73 -20.29 13.94
C PRO A 21 30.90 -18.80 14.27
N ASP A 22 30.85 -18.43 15.56
CA ASP A 22 30.88 -17.04 16.03
C ASP A 22 32.09 -16.22 15.52
N ASP A 23 33.20 -16.90 15.21
CA ASP A 23 34.42 -16.27 14.68
C ASP A 23 34.60 -16.43 13.16
N ALA A 24 33.53 -16.78 12.45
CA ALA A 24 33.48 -16.72 10.99
C ALA A 24 33.24 -15.28 10.54
N GLU A 25 34.01 -14.84 9.56
CA GLU A 25 33.90 -13.54 8.90
C GLU A 25 33.57 -13.72 7.42
N GLY A 26 33.34 -12.64 6.70
CA GLY A 26 33.20 -12.65 5.25
C GLY A 26 31.76 -12.55 4.76
N ILE A 27 31.49 -13.15 3.60
CA ILE A 27 30.25 -12.90 2.84
C ILE A 27 29.48 -14.20 2.64
N VAL A 28 28.16 -14.12 2.87
CA VAL A 28 27.18 -15.13 2.46
C VAL A 28 26.38 -14.59 1.29
N TRP A 29 26.17 -15.42 0.27
CA TRP A 29 25.16 -15.20 -0.77
C TRP A 29 24.03 -16.21 -0.62
N VAL A 30 22.82 -15.73 -0.89
CA VAL A 30 21.62 -16.55 -0.96
C VAL A 30 21.00 -16.39 -2.34
N SER A 31 20.71 -17.49 -3.00
CA SER A 31 20.03 -17.53 -4.30
C SER A 31 18.71 -18.26 -4.16
N VAL A 32 17.61 -17.58 -4.50
CA VAL A 32 16.25 -18.13 -4.45
C VAL A 32 15.37 -17.43 -5.50
N GLY A 33 14.56 -18.20 -6.23
CA GLY A 33 13.61 -17.63 -7.20
C GLY A 33 14.24 -16.77 -8.31
N GLY A 34 15.51 -17.01 -8.65
CA GLY A 34 16.25 -16.21 -9.63
C GLY A 34 16.78 -14.87 -9.09
N LYS A 35 16.60 -14.59 -7.80
CA LYS A 35 17.17 -13.43 -7.10
C LYS A 35 18.34 -13.84 -6.22
N ASN A 36 19.26 -12.90 -6.03
CA ASN A 36 20.45 -13.09 -5.21
C ASN A 36 20.50 -12.01 -4.12
N PHE A 37 20.73 -12.46 -2.90
CA PHE A 37 20.93 -11.62 -1.73
C PHE A 37 22.37 -11.78 -1.25
N THR A 38 22.95 -10.74 -0.68
CA THR A 38 24.34 -10.74 -0.19
C THR A 38 24.40 -10.05 1.16
N GLY A 39 25.06 -10.68 2.12
CA GLY A 39 25.14 -10.24 3.49
C GLY A 39 26.51 -10.54 4.08
N PHE A 40 26.93 -9.70 5.01
CA PHE A 40 28.18 -9.87 5.74
C PHE A 40 27.91 -10.65 7.01
N VAL A 41 28.78 -11.62 7.32
CA VAL A 41 28.75 -12.36 8.58
C VAL A 41 29.09 -11.41 9.71
N THR A 42 28.20 -11.32 10.70
CA THR A 42 28.39 -10.54 11.93
C THR A 42 28.10 -11.47 13.10
N ASP A 43 29.08 -11.69 13.98
CA ASP A 43 28.97 -12.58 15.15
C ASP A 43 28.47 -14.00 14.80
N GLY A 44 28.90 -14.53 13.65
CA GLY A 44 28.48 -15.85 13.16
C GLY A 44 27.10 -15.88 12.49
N GLU A 45 26.39 -14.75 12.37
CA GLU A 45 25.03 -14.72 11.86
C GLU A 45 24.89 -13.86 10.60
N VAL A 46 23.92 -14.21 9.74
CA VAL A 46 23.43 -13.37 8.64
C VAL A 46 21.92 -13.54 8.45
N LEU A 47 21.20 -12.43 8.29
CA LEU A 47 19.77 -12.40 8.00
C LEU A 47 19.50 -11.85 6.61
N PHE A 48 18.58 -12.48 5.88
CA PHE A 48 18.17 -12.08 4.53
C PHE A 48 16.66 -11.95 4.41
N ASP A 49 16.17 -10.72 4.28
CA ASP A 49 14.77 -10.44 3.94
C ASP A 49 14.49 -10.82 2.48
N CYS A 50 13.59 -11.79 2.30
CA CYS A 50 13.20 -12.33 0.99
C CYS A 50 11.74 -11.97 0.64
N ASP A 51 11.23 -10.85 1.14
CA ASP A 51 9.88 -10.36 0.89
C ASP A 51 9.56 -10.14 -0.60
N GLU A 52 10.57 -9.86 -1.40
CA GLU A 52 10.41 -9.62 -2.83
C GLU A 52 10.27 -10.90 -3.68
N ILE A 53 10.34 -12.09 -3.07
CA ILE A 53 10.18 -13.37 -3.76
C ILE A 53 8.68 -13.65 -4.01
N PRO A 54 8.24 -14.09 -5.19
CA PRO A 54 6.85 -14.51 -5.36
C PRO A 54 6.50 -15.71 -4.48
N ALA A 55 5.22 -15.91 -4.18
CA ALA A 55 4.76 -17.10 -3.48
C ALA A 55 4.99 -18.36 -4.34
N GLY A 56 5.35 -19.45 -3.69
CA GLY A 56 5.64 -20.73 -4.34
C GLY A 56 6.73 -21.53 -3.64
N GLN A 57 6.99 -22.71 -4.18
CA GLN A 57 8.04 -23.61 -3.68
C GLN A 57 9.35 -23.37 -4.41
N TYR A 58 10.42 -23.17 -3.64
CA TYR A 58 11.75 -22.89 -4.15
C TYR A 58 12.81 -23.72 -3.43
N ASN A 59 13.90 -24.03 -4.14
CA ASN A 59 15.14 -24.45 -3.49
C ASN A 59 15.98 -23.21 -3.23
N VAL A 60 16.26 -22.94 -1.96
CA VAL A 60 17.17 -21.88 -1.52
C VAL A 60 18.58 -22.43 -1.51
N THR A 61 19.50 -21.75 -2.19
CA THR A 61 20.93 -22.04 -2.10
C THR A 61 21.59 -20.98 -1.23
N VAL A 62 22.19 -21.40 -0.12
CA VAL A 62 23.02 -20.55 0.73
C VAL A 62 24.46 -20.93 0.50
N ASN A 63 25.32 -19.96 0.33
CA ASN A 63 26.74 -20.23 0.17
C ASN A 63 27.59 -19.14 0.82
N TYR A 64 28.48 -19.62 1.67
CA TYR A 64 29.45 -18.86 2.40
C TYR A 64 30.78 -18.91 1.62
N MET A 65 31.36 -17.75 1.35
CA MET A 65 32.55 -17.61 0.50
C MET A 65 33.85 -18.08 1.16
N GLY A 66 33.82 -18.37 2.47
CA GLY A 66 35.02 -18.61 3.27
C GLY A 66 35.70 -17.31 3.71
N ASP A 67 36.62 -17.47 4.64
CA ASP A 67 37.49 -16.41 5.17
C ASP A 67 38.91 -16.99 5.36
N ASP A 68 39.77 -16.33 6.12
CA ASP A 68 41.14 -16.80 6.38
C ASP A 68 41.20 -18.11 7.18
N LYS A 69 40.20 -18.37 8.04
CA LYS A 69 40.10 -19.55 8.90
C LYS A 69 39.31 -20.68 8.24
N TYR A 70 38.18 -20.38 7.61
CA TYR A 70 37.18 -21.29 7.10
C TYR A 70 37.18 -21.36 5.56
N VAL A 71 36.95 -22.56 5.03
CA VAL A 71 36.73 -22.74 3.59
C VAL A 71 35.30 -22.36 3.21
N ALA A 72 35.10 -22.03 1.93
CA ALA A 72 33.77 -21.86 1.37
C ALA A 72 32.91 -23.10 1.54
N LYS A 73 31.60 -22.89 1.75
CA LYS A 73 30.63 -23.98 1.91
C LYS A 73 29.27 -23.58 1.38
N SER A 74 28.55 -24.53 0.78
CA SER A 74 27.20 -24.32 0.28
C SER A 74 26.25 -25.38 0.83
N ILE A 75 25.03 -24.95 1.13
CA ILE A 75 23.90 -25.79 1.50
C ILE A 75 22.68 -25.41 0.67
N VAL A 76 21.78 -26.37 0.47
CA VAL A 76 20.54 -26.17 -0.28
C VAL A 76 19.39 -26.78 0.51
N PHE A 77 18.28 -26.07 0.62
CA PHE A 77 17.08 -26.57 1.29
C PHE A 77 15.80 -26.04 0.61
N PRO A 78 14.70 -26.81 0.65
CA PRO A 78 13.43 -26.39 0.09
C PRO A 78 12.71 -25.41 1.03
N VAL A 79 12.04 -24.43 0.46
CA VAL A 79 11.22 -23.43 1.17
C VAL A 79 9.91 -23.21 0.43
N ASP A 80 8.82 -23.06 1.19
CA ASP A 80 7.52 -22.67 0.67
C ASP A 80 7.22 -21.21 1.05
N PHE A 81 7.26 -20.33 0.07
CA PHE A 81 6.97 -18.91 0.24
C PHE A 81 5.47 -18.68 0.17
N SER A 82 4.91 -18.21 1.28
CA SER A 82 3.50 -17.81 1.37
C SER A 82 3.31 -16.37 0.87
N LYS A 83 2.11 -16.07 0.37
CA LYS A 83 1.75 -14.67 0.08
C LYS A 83 1.68 -13.85 1.36
N LEU A 84 2.08 -12.59 1.26
CA LEU A 84 2.05 -11.62 2.34
C LEU A 84 0.77 -10.78 2.34
N TYR A 85 0.43 -10.20 3.48
CA TYR A 85 -0.59 -9.15 3.56
C TYR A 85 0.05 -7.78 3.42
N VAL A 86 -0.55 -6.90 2.63
CA VAL A 86 -0.23 -5.47 2.65
C VAL A 86 -1.42 -4.74 3.23
N ASN A 87 -1.21 -4.09 4.38
CA ASN A 87 -2.22 -3.20 4.93
C ASN A 87 -2.14 -1.86 4.19
N VAL A 88 -3.24 -1.46 3.55
CA VAL A 88 -3.42 -0.16 2.89
C VAL A 88 -4.58 0.59 3.53
N THR A 89 -4.37 1.81 4.00
CA THR A 89 -5.42 2.63 4.61
C THR A 89 -5.87 3.72 3.65
N LEU A 90 -7.11 4.18 3.81
CA LEU A 90 -7.71 5.23 2.99
C LEU A 90 -8.29 6.31 3.89
N GLN A 91 -7.99 7.57 3.57
CA GLN A 91 -8.56 8.75 4.19
C GLN A 91 -9.24 9.61 3.13
N ILE A 92 -10.50 9.95 3.39
CA ILE A 92 -11.31 10.87 2.58
C ILE A 92 -12.12 11.71 3.56
N SER A 93 -12.16 13.03 3.35
CA SER A 93 -13.01 13.95 4.10
C SER A 93 -14.35 14.18 3.40
N ASP A 94 -15.37 14.56 4.17
CA ASP A 94 -16.61 15.09 3.61
C ASP A 94 -16.30 16.37 2.79
N ILE A 95 -17.02 16.54 1.68
CA ILE A 95 -16.86 17.68 0.76
C ILE A 95 -18.20 18.36 0.49
N HIS A 96 -18.21 19.55 -0.11
CA HIS A 96 -19.44 20.14 -0.63
C HIS A 96 -19.63 19.82 -2.12
N PHE A 97 -20.86 19.91 -2.58
CA PHE A 97 -21.19 19.70 -3.99
C PHE A 97 -20.37 20.62 -4.91
N GLY A 98 -19.77 20.01 -5.93
CA GLY A 98 -18.90 20.69 -6.89
C GLY A 98 -17.42 20.67 -6.52
N ASP A 99 -17.07 20.34 -5.27
CA ASP A 99 -15.68 20.16 -4.85
C ASP A 99 -15.14 18.79 -5.30
N SER A 100 -13.82 18.66 -5.34
CA SER A 100 -13.13 17.38 -5.53
C SER A 100 -12.71 16.81 -4.17
N ALA A 101 -13.03 15.54 -3.92
CA ALA A 101 -12.51 14.81 -2.77
C ALA A 101 -11.10 14.31 -3.06
N VAL A 102 -10.20 14.53 -2.09
CA VAL A 102 -8.87 13.92 -2.09
C VAL A 102 -8.96 12.58 -1.38
N ALA A 103 -8.47 11.52 -2.03
CA ALA A 103 -8.27 10.22 -1.43
C ALA A 103 -6.78 10.05 -1.14
N ASP A 104 -6.43 10.07 0.14
CA ASP A 104 -5.09 9.84 0.64
C ASP A 104 -4.96 8.36 1.05
N ILE A 105 -3.98 7.67 0.48
CA ILE A 105 -3.72 6.24 0.70
C ILE A 105 -2.35 6.05 1.31
N TYR A 106 -2.28 5.22 2.36
CA TYR A 106 -1.03 4.88 3.04
C TYR A 106 -0.84 3.37 3.11
N SER A 107 0.36 2.88 2.80
CA SER A 107 0.75 1.49 3.02
C SER A 107 1.74 1.37 4.17
N PHE A 108 1.64 0.28 4.95
CA PHE A 108 2.60 0.02 6.03
C PHE A 108 3.93 -0.57 5.54
N LYS A 109 4.02 -0.87 4.25
CA LYS A 109 5.19 -1.43 3.58
C LYS A 109 5.48 -0.63 2.33
N ASN A 110 6.76 -0.37 2.06
CA ASN A 110 7.16 0.31 0.84
C ASN A 110 7.03 -0.64 -0.34
N ILE A 111 5.98 -0.44 -1.11
CA ILE A 111 5.67 -1.15 -2.35
C ILE A 111 5.42 -0.11 -3.43
N THR A 112 5.69 -0.46 -4.69
CA THR A 112 5.64 0.45 -5.85
C THR A 112 4.44 0.19 -6.76
N GLU A 113 3.55 -0.70 -6.32
CA GLU A 113 2.44 -1.22 -7.09
C GLU A 113 1.18 -0.33 -6.97
N GLU A 114 0.25 -0.56 -7.91
CA GLU A 114 -0.98 0.20 -8.04
C GLU A 114 -2.03 -0.21 -6.98
N VAL A 115 -2.66 0.77 -6.35
CA VAL A 115 -3.87 0.63 -5.54
C VAL A 115 -5.10 1.11 -6.30
N ILE A 116 -6.24 0.49 -6.04
CA ILE A 116 -7.51 0.83 -6.67
C ILE A 116 -8.46 1.41 -5.62
N VAL A 117 -9.03 2.57 -5.90
CA VAL A 117 -10.06 3.22 -5.08
C VAL A 117 -11.39 3.16 -5.83
N GLN A 118 -12.40 2.55 -5.21
CA GLN A 118 -13.75 2.40 -5.76
C GLN A 118 -14.77 3.06 -4.84
N VAL A 119 -15.61 3.94 -5.38
CA VAL A 119 -16.61 4.69 -4.62
C VAL A 119 -18.01 4.22 -5.00
N TYR A 120 -18.81 3.95 -3.98
CA TYR A 120 -20.15 3.41 -4.09
C TYR A 120 -21.19 4.34 -3.48
N SER A 121 -22.35 4.45 -4.13
CA SER A 121 -23.58 5.02 -3.58
C SER A 121 -24.57 3.89 -3.31
N GLY A 122 -24.67 3.45 -2.05
CA GLY A 122 -25.27 2.15 -1.75
C GLY A 122 -24.43 1.04 -2.39
N ASP A 123 -25.04 0.19 -3.21
CA ASP A 123 -24.34 -0.91 -3.91
C ASP A 123 -23.87 -0.52 -5.33
N VAL A 124 -24.13 0.71 -5.77
CA VAL A 124 -23.79 1.17 -7.13
C VAL A 124 -22.41 1.79 -7.16
N LEU A 125 -21.49 1.20 -7.93
CA LEU A 125 -20.18 1.80 -8.23
C LEU A 125 -20.38 3.07 -9.07
N VAL A 126 -19.96 4.22 -8.53
CA VAL A 126 -20.10 5.53 -9.19
C VAL A 126 -18.77 6.12 -9.65
N CYS A 127 -17.65 5.69 -9.06
CA CYS A 127 -16.33 6.14 -9.44
C CYS A 127 -15.30 5.03 -9.18
N SER A 128 -14.33 4.90 -10.08
CA SER A 128 -13.15 4.06 -9.90
C SER A 128 -11.92 4.87 -10.28
N ARG A 129 -10.89 4.81 -9.44
CA ARG A 129 -9.60 5.46 -9.62
C ARG A 129 -8.50 4.49 -9.26
N SER A 130 -7.30 4.77 -9.74
CA SER A 130 -6.10 4.08 -9.30
C SER A 130 -4.99 5.10 -9.03
N ALA A 131 -4.02 4.69 -8.23
CA ALA A 131 -2.82 5.44 -7.92
C ALA A 131 -1.68 4.47 -7.61
N ASN A 132 -0.45 4.83 -7.94
CA ASN A 132 0.72 4.02 -7.57
C ASN A 132 1.21 4.45 -6.20
N LEU A 133 1.50 3.46 -5.33
CA LEU A 133 2.21 3.72 -4.09
C LEU A 133 3.65 4.10 -4.42
N LEU A 134 4.13 5.19 -3.82
CA LEU A 134 5.52 5.60 -3.86
C LEU A 134 5.91 6.04 -2.46
N ASN A 135 6.94 5.40 -1.89
CA ASN A 135 7.39 5.68 -0.52
C ASN A 135 6.24 5.58 0.49
N CYS A 136 5.44 4.51 0.38
CA CYS A 136 4.29 4.21 1.23
C CYS A 136 3.06 5.12 1.08
N GLU A 137 3.05 6.05 0.12
CA GLU A 137 1.96 7.01 -0.06
C GLU A 137 1.42 7.00 -1.49
N ALA A 138 0.12 7.24 -1.64
CA ALA A 138 -0.54 7.46 -2.92
C ALA A 138 -1.71 8.44 -2.75
N HIS A 139 -2.00 9.22 -3.80
CA HIS A 139 -3.09 10.19 -3.80
C HIS A 139 -3.89 10.11 -5.10
N THR A 140 -5.20 10.25 -5.01
CA THR A 140 -6.06 10.38 -6.20
C THR A 140 -7.27 11.27 -5.93
N MET A 141 -7.85 11.82 -7.00
CA MET A 141 -8.98 12.74 -6.92
C MET A 141 -10.29 12.04 -7.32
N ILE A 142 -11.31 12.26 -6.50
CA ILE A 142 -12.68 11.79 -6.73
C ILE A 142 -13.54 13.01 -7.02
N GLU A 143 -14.18 13.03 -8.19
CA GLU A 143 -14.85 14.22 -8.71
C GLU A 143 -16.22 13.88 -9.30
N GLY A 144 -17.08 14.89 -9.45
CA GLY A 144 -18.37 14.75 -10.13
C GLY A 144 -19.41 13.96 -9.34
N LEU A 145 -19.25 13.85 -8.01
CA LEU A 145 -20.22 13.19 -7.16
C LEU A 145 -21.42 14.10 -6.87
N SER A 146 -22.62 13.52 -6.85
CA SER A 146 -23.84 14.21 -6.44
C SER A 146 -23.92 14.34 -4.92
N VAL A 147 -24.80 15.20 -4.41
CA VAL A 147 -25.07 15.27 -2.96
C VAL A 147 -25.56 13.91 -2.47
N GLY A 148 -24.94 13.38 -1.42
CA GLY A 148 -25.24 12.03 -0.95
C GLY A 148 -24.25 11.50 0.07
N SER A 149 -24.46 10.24 0.45
CA SER A 149 -23.53 9.46 1.28
C SER A 149 -22.90 8.37 0.43
N TYR A 150 -21.60 8.16 0.64
CA TYR A 150 -20.78 7.27 -0.16
C TYR A 150 -19.93 6.35 0.72
N THR A 151 -19.65 5.16 0.21
CA THR A 151 -18.62 4.27 0.76
C THR A 151 -17.50 4.18 -0.26
N ALA A 152 -16.28 4.46 0.15
CA ALA A 152 -15.09 4.26 -0.67
C ALA A 152 -14.30 3.06 -0.16
N ASN A 153 -13.91 2.18 -1.08
CA ASN A 153 -13.06 1.03 -0.84
C ASN A 153 -11.69 1.30 -1.47
N VAL A 154 -10.61 1.06 -0.72
CA VAL A 154 -9.27 0.91 -1.28
C VAL A 154 -8.92 -0.57 -1.32
N THR A 155 -8.36 -1.02 -2.43
CA THR A 155 -7.88 -2.39 -2.60
C THR A 155 -6.46 -2.37 -3.15
N PHE A 156 -5.56 -3.07 -2.47
CA PHE A 156 -4.34 -3.55 -3.10
C PHE A 156 -4.67 -4.85 -3.85
N PRO A 157 -4.54 -4.92 -5.19
CA PRO A 157 -4.89 -6.12 -5.94
C PRO A 157 -4.00 -7.30 -5.55
N GLU A 158 -4.60 -8.50 -5.46
CA GLU A 158 -3.81 -9.72 -5.26
C GLU A 158 -2.83 -9.91 -6.42
N ASN A 159 -1.58 -10.23 -6.10
CA ASN A 159 -0.55 -10.51 -7.09
C ASN A 159 0.24 -11.77 -6.69
N SER A 160 1.36 -12.04 -7.36
CA SER A 160 2.16 -13.25 -7.09
C SER A 160 2.81 -13.26 -5.70
N THR A 161 2.97 -12.10 -5.04
CA THR A 161 3.63 -11.96 -3.73
C THR A 161 2.64 -11.65 -2.61
N TYR A 162 1.56 -10.91 -2.90
CA TYR A 162 0.67 -10.34 -1.89
C TYR A 162 -0.78 -10.76 -2.09
N LEU A 163 -1.50 -10.90 -0.99
CA LEU A 163 -2.95 -11.09 -0.94
C LEU A 163 -3.68 -9.75 -1.07
N ALA A 164 -4.89 -9.79 -1.63
CA ALA A 164 -5.75 -8.62 -1.63
C ALA A 164 -6.19 -8.27 -0.20
N TYR A 165 -6.13 -6.99 0.14
CA TYR A 165 -6.59 -6.49 1.44
C TYR A 165 -7.44 -5.23 1.24
N PRO A 166 -8.78 -5.36 1.24
CA PRO A 166 -9.66 -4.22 1.10
C PRO A 166 -9.84 -3.48 2.43
N ASN A 167 -9.82 -2.16 2.39
CA ASN A 167 -10.28 -1.30 3.48
C ASN A 167 -11.36 -0.34 2.97
N SER A 168 -12.28 0.07 3.84
CA SER A 168 -13.36 0.96 3.46
C SER A 168 -13.57 2.10 4.44
N ILE A 169 -14.06 3.22 3.91
CA ILE A 169 -14.44 4.43 4.66
C ILE A 169 -15.75 4.98 4.10
N ALA A 170 -16.54 5.64 4.95
CA ALA A 170 -17.71 6.38 4.52
C ALA A 170 -17.42 7.89 4.51
N PHE A 171 -17.96 8.60 3.52
CA PHE A 171 -17.89 10.07 3.43
C PHE A 171 -19.15 10.62 2.76
N LYS A 172 -19.34 11.93 2.82
CA LYS A 172 -20.51 12.62 2.28
C LYS A 172 -20.13 13.74 1.33
N VAL A 173 -21.01 13.94 0.35
CA VAL A 173 -21.05 15.16 -0.44
C VAL A 173 -22.24 15.97 0.08
N LEU A 174 -21.93 17.10 0.70
CA LEU A 174 -22.88 17.99 1.36
C LEU A 174 -23.41 19.03 0.38
N LYS A 175 -24.60 19.55 0.67
CA LYS A 175 -25.12 20.70 -0.08
C LYS A 175 -24.25 21.92 0.23
N LYS A 176 -23.88 22.67 -0.80
CA LYS A 176 -23.23 23.97 -0.62
C LYS A 176 -24.23 24.96 -0.03
N GLU A 177 -23.81 25.73 0.98
CA GLU A 177 -24.64 26.80 1.52
C GLU A 177 -24.87 27.87 0.46
N CYS A 178 -26.09 28.40 0.40
CA CYS A 178 -26.46 29.50 -0.48
C CYS A 178 -26.79 30.72 0.36
N GLU A 179 -26.01 31.78 0.19
CA GLU A 179 -26.37 33.09 0.74
C GLU A 179 -27.47 33.72 -0.13
N MET A 180 -28.52 34.19 0.52
CA MET A 180 -29.61 34.96 -0.11
C MET A 180 -29.68 36.33 0.54
N ASN A 181 -29.61 37.37 -0.29
CA ASN A 181 -29.82 38.74 0.15
C ASN A 181 -31.05 39.32 -0.55
N ILE A 182 -31.89 39.99 0.24
CA ILE A 182 -33.09 40.66 -0.23
C ILE A 182 -32.93 42.14 0.07
N THR A 183 -33.09 42.96 -0.96
CA THR A 183 -33.05 44.43 -0.85
C THR A 183 -34.30 45.03 -1.49
N VAL A 184 -34.76 46.15 -0.92
CA VAL A 184 -35.90 46.90 -1.42
C VAL A 184 -35.41 48.28 -1.84
N GLU A 185 -35.57 48.58 -3.13
CA GLU A 185 -35.18 49.87 -3.72
C GLU A 185 -36.43 50.52 -4.35
N GLY A 186 -37.07 51.41 -3.58
CA GLY A 186 -38.32 52.07 -3.99
C GLY A 186 -39.48 51.09 -4.13
N ARG A 187 -39.89 50.82 -5.37
CA ARG A 187 -40.97 49.85 -5.71
C ARG A 187 -40.43 48.51 -6.24
N GLN A 188 -39.11 48.29 -6.23
CA GLN A 188 -38.50 47.04 -6.69
C GLN A 188 -37.97 46.22 -5.51
N ILE A 189 -38.11 44.89 -5.64
CA ILE A 189 -37.44 43.92 -4.78
C ILE A 189 -36.33 43.28 -5.61
N ARG A 190 -35.10 43.37 -5.12
CA ARG A 190 -33.96 42.65 -5.70
C ARG A 190 -33.57 41.52 -4.76
N VAL A 191 -33.55 40.31 -5.30
CA VAL A 191 -33.01 39.12 -4.64
C VAL A 191 -31.70 38.77 -5.31
N THR A 192 -30.66 38.59 -4.52
CA THR A 192 -29.36 38.11 -4.98
C THR A 192 -29.05 36.80 -4.29
N LEU A 193 -28.66 35.81 -5.08
CA LEU A 193 -28.28 34.48 -4.63
C LEU A 193 -26.80 34.26 -4.91
N SER A 194 -26.23 33.23 -4.30
CA SER A 194 -24.92 32.70 -4.68
C SER A 194 -24.91 32.35 -6.18
N ALA A 195 -23.77 32.54 -6.85
CA ALA A 195 -23.66 32.45 -8.32
C ALA A 195 -24.14 31.11 -8.91
N ASP A 196 -23.98 30.02 -8.16
CA ASP A 196 -24.33 28.66 -8.57
C ASP A 196 -25.70 28.19 -8.04
N ALA A 197 -26.47 29.09 -7.40
CA ALA A 197 -27.76 28.74 -6.85
C ALA A 197 -28.76 28.39 -7.96
N THR A 198 -29.40 27.23 -7.83
CA THR A 198 -30.46 26.77 -8.74
C THR A 198 -31.76 26.55 -7.95
N GLY A 199 -32.90 26.58 -8.63
CA GLY A 199 -34.23 26.41 -8.03
C GLY A 199 -35.12 27.65 -8.12
N PHE A 200 -36.19 27.67 -7.33
CA PHE A 200 -37.19 28.75 -7.35
C PHE A 200 -37.07 29.63 -6.11
N VAL A 201 -37.15 30.95 -6.31
CA VAL A 201 -37.44 31.91 -5.24
C VAL A 201 -38.95 32.09 -5.19
N ILE A 202 -39.58 31.79 -4.05
CA ILE A 202 -41.03 31.90 -3.89
C ILE A 202 -41.33 33.02 -2.88
N PHE A 203 -42.06 34.04 -3.35
CA PHE A 203 -42.58 35.11 -2.49
C PHE A 203 -43.97 34.72 -1.97
N HIS A 204 -44.24 35.00 -0.71
CA HIS A 204 -45.53 34.79 -0.04
C HIS A 204 -46.06 36.14 0.45
#